data_AF-A0A501WV22-F1
#
_entry.id   AF-A0A501WV22-F1
#
_cell.length_a   1.000
_cell.length_b   1.000
_cell.length_c   1.000
_cell.angle_alpha   90.00
_cell.angle_beta   90.00
_cell.angle_gamma   90.00
#
_symmetry.space_group_name_H-M   'P 1'
#
loop_
_entity.id
_entity.type
_entity.pdbx_description
1 polymer ?
#
loop_
_entity_poly.entity_id
_entity_poly.type
_entity_poly.pdbx_seq_one_letter_code
_entity_poly.pdbx_strand_id
1 'polypeptide(L)'
;MNITDEALRSIEDRFGWCSSWAIWADPDGTAKSGIEDISVFDFQKHPDHREIIHSRYFLVGLNVSGEINRGSFSNFHSDSKRSQDYKMRHAFRGTPLWGAYMTDILKNFPEMSSAKVREHVRNNPQTLKEQFENFQEEIDILCEEKPNIIAMGGLTYDLLRSGFANEYRLLRITHYSHYISPSMYRQEVHDRLGLEQAH
;
A
#
# COMPACT_ATOMS: atom_id res chain seq x y z
N MET A 1 -13.68 5.93 -6.42
CA MET A 1 -13.62 7.29 -6.94
C MET A 1 -12.36 7.39 -7.77
N ASN A 2 -12.47 7.95 -8.97
CA ASN A 2 -11.34 8.13 -9.86
C ASN A 2 -10.54 9.33 -9.37
N ILE A 3 -9.22 9.25 -9.42
CA ILE A 3 -8.33 10.33 -8.96
C ILE A 3 -8.32 11.45 -10.01
N THR A 4 -8.35 12.72 -9.59
CA THR A 4 -8.20 13.86 -10.50
C THR A 4 -6.73 14.07 -10.86
N ASP A 5 -6.43 14.73 -11.99
CA ASP A 5 -5.03 15.01 -12.37
C ASP A 5 -4.33 15.97 -11.40
N GLU A 6 -5.09 16.83 -10.72
CA GLU A 6 -4.56 17.70 -9.67
C GLU A 6 -4.19 16.89 -8.43
N ALA A 7 -5.08 16.02 -7.95
CA ALA A 7 -4.80 15.14 -6.81
C ALA A 7 -3.63 14.19 -7.12
N LEU A 8 -3.56 13.63 -8.33
CA LEU A 8 -2.47 12.75 -8.74
C LEU A 8 -1.11 13.46 -8.74
N ARG A 9 -1.03 14.69 -9.26
CA ARG A 9 0.21 15.49 -9.20
C ARG A 9 0.57 15.86 -7.76
N SER A 10 -0.42 16.27 -6.96
CA SER A 10 -0.19 16.64 -5.56
C SER A 10 0.32 15.46 -4.74
N ILE A 11 -0.25 14.26 -4.91
CA ILE A 11 0.22 13.08 -4.20
C ILE A 11 1.61 12.65 -4.68
N GLU A 12 1.88 12.75 -5.99
CA GLU A 12 3.20 12.44 -6.55
C GLU A 12 4.28 13.34 -5.97
N ASP A 13 4.07 14.65 -6.00
CA ASP A 13 5.05 15.65 -5.53
C ASP A 13 5.36 15.51 -4.05
N ARG A 14 4.36 15.16 -3.23
CA ARG A 14 4.46 15.19 -1.77
C ARG A 14 4.79 13.84 -1.15
N PHE A 15 4.21 12.78 -1.70
CA PHE A 15 4.25 11.43 -1.13
C PHE A 15 4.66 10.36 -2.14
N GLY A 16 4.88 10.70 -3.41
CA GLY A 16 5.29 9.74 -4.46
C GLY A 16 6.57 8.97 -4.09
N TRP A 17 7.45 9.58 -3.30
CA TRP A 17 8.68 8.94 -2.81
C TRP A 17 8.44 7.79 -1.80
N CYS A 18 7.25 7.67 -1.19
CA CYS A 18 6.93 6.64 -0.19
C CYS A 18 5.60 5.92 -0.42
N SER A 19 4.90 6.25 -1.49
CA SER A 19 3.61 5.68 -1.85
C SER A 19 3.69 4.90 -3.15
N SER A 20 2.58 4.30 -3.55
CA SER A 20 2.41 3.63 -4.83
C SER A 20 0.94 3.37 -5.14
N TRP A 21 0.67 2.64 -6.21
CA TRP A 21 -0.63 2.09 -6.56
C TRP A 21 -0.51 0.58 -6.72
N ALA A 22 -1.57 -0.16 -6.40
CA ALA A 22 -1.62 -1.61 -6.50
C ALA A 22 -1.82 -2.08 -7.95
N ILE A 23 -0.85 -1.76 -8.81
CA ILE A 23 -0.78 -2.10 -10.23
C ILE A 23 0.65 -2.57 -10.49
N TRP A 24 0.80 -3.73 -11.11
CA TRP A 24 2.10 -4.27 -11.49
C TRP A 24 2.00 -4.84 -12.91
N ALA A 25 3.14 -4.91 -13.61
CA ALA A 25 3.22 -5.55 -14.92
C ALA A 25 2.85 -7.04 -14.83
N ASP A 26 2.56 -7.67 -15.96
CA ASP A 26 2.39 -9.12 -16.02
C ASP A 26 3.70 -9.86 -15.73
N PRO A 27 3.65 -11.05 -15.10
CA PRO A 27 4.83 -11.87 -14.95
C PRO A 27 5.30 -12.42 -16.32
N ASP A 28 6.60 -12.31 -16.59
CA ASP A 28 7.31 -12.97 -17.66
C ASP A 28 8.33 -13.99 -17.09
N GLY A 29 8.02 -15.28 -17.25
CA GLY A 29 8.86 -16.39 -16.81
C GLY A 29 8.74 -16.77 -15.33
N THR A 30 8.84 -15.83 -14.39
CA THR A 30 8.73 -16.14 -12.95
C THR A 30 7.64 -15.34 -12.26
N ALA A 31 7.14 -15.81 -11.11
CA ALA A 31 6.18 -15.04 -10.33
C ALA A 31 6.70 -13.67 -9.87
N LYS A 32 8.02 -13.41 -9.90
CA LYS A 32 8.64 -12.16 -9.44
C LYS A 32 9.02 -11.19 -10.56
N SER A 33 9.04 -11.61 -11.81
CA SER A 33 9.39 -10.73 -12.94
C SER A 33 8.36 -9.60 -13.08
N GLY A 34 8.83 -8.39 -13.43
CA GLY A 34 7.97 -7.24 -13.70
C GLY A 34 7.36 -6.61 -12.45
N ILE A 35 7.79 -7.01 -11.26
CA ILE A 35 7.37 -6.37 -10.00
C ILE A 35 8.03 -5.01 -9.85
N GLU A 36 9.26 -4.91 -10.33
CA GLU A 36 10.11 -3.74 -10.30
C GLU A 36 9.83 -2.74 -11.41
N ASP A 37 8.93 -3.07 -12.33
CA ASP A 37 8.60 -2.28 -13.51
C ASP A 37 7.66 -1.12 -13.13
N ILE A 38 8.26 0.03 -12.89
CA ILE A 38 7.57 1.28 -12.56
C ILE A 38 7.02 1.98 -13.81
N SER A 39 7.31 1.50 -15.03
CA SER A 39 6.76 2.09 -16.25
C SER A 39 5.24 1.91 -16.35
N VAL A 40 4.67 1.02 -15.53
CA VAL A 40 3.21 0.90 -15.33
C VAL A 40 2.54 2.19 -14.86
N PHE A 41 3.31 3.14 -14.30
CA PHE A 41 2.84 4.46 -13.90
C PHE A 41 3.04 5.54 -14.98
N ASP A 42 3.56 5.19 -16.16
CA ASP A 42 3.54 6.06 -17.33
C ASP A 42 2.11 6.11 -17.90
N PHE A 43 1.25 6.90 -17.26
CA PHE A 43 -0.16 7.04 -17.61
C PHE A 43 -0.40 7.64 -19.00
N GLN A 44 0.62 8.24 -19.63
CA GLN A 44 0.54 8.66 -21.03
C GLN A 44 0.63 7.45 -21.98
N LYS A 45 1.45 6.46 -21.64
CA LYS A 45 1.57 5.19 -22.39
C LYS A 45 0.52 4.17 -21.99
N HIS A 46 0.03 4.23 -20.76
CA HIS A 46 -0.95 3.30 -20.16
C HIS A 46 -2.20 4.05 -19.66
N PRO A 47 -3.02 4.61 -20.56
CA PRO A 47 -4.23 5.34 -20.17
C PRO A 47 -5.26 4.45 -19.47
N ASP A 48 -5.26 3.14 -19.74
CA ASP A 48 -6.08 2.15 -19.03
C ASP A 48 -5.66 2.01 -17.55
N HIS A 49 -4.37 2.10 -17.24
CA HIS A 49 -3.90 2.11 -15.84
C HIS A 49 -4.40 3.35 -15.09
N ARG A 50 -4.51 4.49 -15.79
CA ARG A 50 -5.05 5.73 -15.24
C ARG A 50 -6.54 5.65 -14.89
N GLU A 51 -7.29 4.79 -15.57
CA GLU A 51 -8.72 4.57 -15.33
C GLU A 51 -8.99 3.63 -14.15
N ILE A 52 -8.06 2.73 -13.83
CA ILE A 52 -8.22 1.76 -12.75
C ILE A 52 -7.73 2.27 -11.39
N ILE A 53 -6.81 3.25 -11.34
CA ILE A 53 -6.36 3.80 -10.06
C ILE A 53 -7.51 4.47 -9.29
N HIS A 54 -7.56 4.26 -7.98
CA HIS A 54 -8.62 4.81 -7.15
C HIS A 54 -8.26 4.96 -5.67
N SER A 55 -8.98 5.84 -4.99
CA SER A 55 -8.86 6.08 -3.55
C SER A 55 -9.88 5.33 -2.69
N ARG A 56 -10.70 4.42 -3.24
CA ARG A 56 -11.71 3.67 -2.44
C ARG A 56 -11.10 2.79 -1.34
N TYR A 57 -9.89 2.32 -1.57
CA TYR A 57 -9.12 1.50 -0.66
C TYR A 57 -7.73 2.09 -0.49
N PHE A 58 -7.25 2.13 0.75
CA PHE A 58 -5.88 2.47 1.11
C PHE A 58 -5.22 1.22 1.68
N LEU A 59 -4.18 0.73 0.99
CA LEU A 59 -3.36 -0.39 1.43
C LEU A 59 -2.18 0.16 2.21
N VAL A 60 -2.18 -0.07 3.53
CA VAL A 60 -1.23 0.58 4.44
C VAL A 60 -0.25 -0.43 4.99
N GLY A 61 1.03 -0.24 4.68
CA GLY A 61 2.18 -0.92 5.27
C GLY A 61 2.68 -0.22 6.54
N LEU A 62 3.67 -0.81 7.19
CA LEU A 62 4.20 -0.27 8.44
C LEU A 62 5.15 0.90 8.18
N ASN A 63 6.19 0.66 7.39
CA ASN A 63 7.29 1.57 7.18
C ASN A 63 8.09 1.19 5.94
N VAL A 64 8.64 2.20 5.28
CA VAL A 64 9.57 2.03 4.16
C VAL A 64 10.85 1.35 4.65
N SER A 65 11.13 0.13 4.19
CA SER A 65 12.22 -0.70 4.71
C SER A 65 13.57 -0.54 3.97
N GLY A 66 13.80 0.58 3.27
CA GLY A 66 15.03 0.84 2.50
C GLY A 66 15.00 2.16 1.73
N GLU A 67 16.07 2.48 1.00
CA GLU A 67 16.09 3.67 0.14
C GLU A 67 15.17 3.48 -1.07
N ILE A 68 14.22 4.40 -1.26
CA ILE A 68 13.38 4.48 -2.45
C ILE A 68 14.02 5.46 -3.42
N ASN A 69 14.94 4.97 -4.26
CA ASN A 69 15.70 5.80 -5.21
C ASN A 69 15.30 5.54 -6.67
N ARG A 70 14.13 4.94 -6.93
CA ARG A 70 13.72 4.51 -8.28
C ARG A 70 12.64 5.40 -8.91
N GLY A 71 12.35 6.56 -8.30
CA GLY A 71 11.34 7.50 -8.78
C GLY A 71 10.01 7.40 -8.04
N SER A 72 9.07 8.26 -8.43
CA SER A 72 7.73 8.33 -7.85
C SER A 72 7.00 6.99 -7.94
N PHE A 73 6.20 6.68 -6.93
CA PHE A 73 5.36 5.50 -6.82
C PHE A 73 6.11 4.16 -6.82
N SER A 74 7.44 4.17 -6.65
CA SER A 74 8.24 2.94 -6.69
C SER A 74 8.22 2.12 -5.39
N ASN A 75 7.56 2.61 -4.31
CA ASN A 75 7.35 1.78 -3.13
C ASN A 75 6.51 0.54 -3.49
N PHE A 76 6.71 -0.59 -2.81
CA PHE A 76 6.06 -1.88 -3.13
C PHE A 76 6.36 -2.44 -4.55
N HIS A 77 7.36 -1.90 -5.24
CA HIS A 77 7.86 -2.33 -6.55
C HIS A 77 9.36 -2.65 -6.48
N SER A 78 9.75 -3.48 -5.52
CA SER A 78 11.16 -3.77 -5.27
C SER A 78 11.77 -4.69 -6.33
N ASP A 79 12.96 -4.35 -6.79
CA ASP A 79 13.84 -5.20 -7.62
C ASP A 79 14.58 -6.27 -6.80
N SER A 80 14.44 -6.23 -5.47
CA SER A 80 15.08 -7.18 -4.58
C SER A 80 14.51 -8.58 -4.78
N LYS A 81 15.40 -9.53 -5.07
CA LYS A 81 15.04 -10.96 -5.11
C LYS A 81 14.45 -11.48 -3.80
N ARG A 82 14.69 -10.79 -2.68
CA ARG A 82 14.13 -11.14 -1.36
C ARG A 82 12.71 -10.60 -1.16
N SER A 83 12.31 -9.59 -1.92
CA SER A 83 10.97 -9.00 -1.84
C SER A 83 9.87 -10.03 -2.12
N GLN A 84 8.72 -9.82 -1.48
CA GLN A 84 7.52 -10.64 -1.60
C GLN A 84 6.35 -9.87 -2.21
N ASP A 85 6.60 -8.73 -2.86
CA ASP A 85 5.56 -7.87 -3.46
C ASP A 85 4.70 -8.63 -4.49
N TYR A 86 5.27 -9.64 -5.16
CA TYR A 86 4.52 -10.51 -6.07
C TYR A 86 3.31 -11.22 -5.43
N LYS A 87 3.32 -11.44 -4.11
CA LYS A 87 2.16 -12.00 -3.41
C LYS A 87 0.99 -11.02 -3.42
N MET A 88 1.28 -9.72 -3.31
CA MET A 88 0.27 -8.65 -3.43
C MET A 88 -0.28 -8.60 -4.84
N ARG A 89 0.58 -8.57 -5.87
CA ARG A 89 0.15 -8.67 -7.29
C ARG A 89 -0.80 -9.85 -7.49
N HIS A 90 -0.41 -11.04 -7.01
CA HIS A 90 -1.22 -12.25 -7.11
C HIS A 90 -2.54 -12.16 -6.32
N ALA A 91 -2.54 -11.58 -5.12
CA ALA A 91 -3.73 -11.51 -4.28
C ALA A 91 -4.74 -10.43 -4.72
N PHE A 92 -4.26 -9.29 -5.20
CA PHE A 92 -5.10 -8.13 -5.49
C PHE A 92 -5.67 -8.15 -6.91
N ARG A 93 -5.02 -8.84 -7.86
CA ARG A 93 -5.52 -8.94 -9.23
C ARG A 93 -6.93 -9.53 -9.28
N GLY A 94 -7.82 -8.86 -10.01
CA GLY A 94 -9.23 -9.23 -10.14
C GLY A 94 -10.08 -8.96 -8.90
N THR A 95 -9.55 -8.22 -7.91
CA THR A 95 -10.28 -7.77 -6.73
C THR A 95 -10.46 -6.24 -6.77
N PRO A 96 -11.34 -5.66 -5.93
CA PRO A 96 -11.45 -4.21 -5.76
C PRO A 96 -10.18 -3.54 -5.21
N LEU A 97 -9.14 -4.29 -4.86
CA LEU A 97 -7.85 -3.74 -4.40
C LEU A 97 -6.88 -3.46 -5.55
N TRP A 98 -7.14 -3.98 -6.75
CA TRP A 98 -6.34 -3.63 -7.92
C TRP A 98 -6.54 -2.15 -8.27
N GLY A 99 -5.46 -1.40 -8.40
CA GLY A 99 -5.50 0.06 -8.57
C GLY A 99 -5.68 0.86 -7.28
N ALA A 100 -5.77 0.21 -6.11
CA ALA A 100 -5.85 0.93 -4.83
C ALA A 100 -4.56 1.70 -4.51
N TYR A 101 -4.69 2.82 -3.81
CA TYR A 101 -3.53 3.56 -3.29
C TYR A 101 -2.80 2.75 -2.23
N MET A 102 -1.47 2.78 -2.27
CA MET A 102 -0.59 2.06 -1.34
C MET A 102 0.35 3.03 -0.65
N THR A 103 0.55 2.86 0.64
CA THR A 103 1.42 3.73 1.42
C THR A 103 1.90 3.07 2.70
N ASP A 104 2.89 3.64 3.37
CA ASP A 104 3.29 3.22 4.72
C ASP A 104 2.83 4.24 5.77
N ILE A 105 2.41 3.78 6.94
CA ILE A 105 1.98 4.68 8.04
C ILE A 105 3.16 5.42 8.68
N LEU A 106 4.37 4.84 8.70
CA LEU A 106 5.59 5.49 9.18
C LEU A 106 6.50 5.87 8.02
N LYS A 107 6.50 7.15 7.69
CA LYS A 107 7.36 7.81 6.71
C LYS A 107 8.75 8.03 7.28
N ASN A 108 9.79 7.81 6.47
CA ASN A 108 11.20 8.04 6.85
C ASN A 108 11.67 7.29 8.11
N PHE A 109 11.13 6.10 8.34
CA PHE A 109 11.55 5.24 9.45
C PHE A 109 12.13 3.92 8.93
N PRO A 110 13.39 3.90 8.43
CA PRO A 110 14.02 2.71 7.87
C PRO A 110 14.47 1.75 8.99
N GLU A 111 13.50 1.11 9.66
CA GLU A 111 13.73 0.10 10.69
C GLU A 111 13.03 -1.19 10.32
N MET A 112 13.78 -2.29 10.18
CA MET A 112 13.22 -3.58 9.78
C MET A 112 12.55 -4.34 10.94
N SER A 113 12.85 -3.97 12.19
CA SER A 113 12.29 -4.59 13.38
C SER A 113 11.02 -3.90 13.86
N SER A 114 9.89 -4.58 13.69
CA SER A 114 8.61 -4.14 14.25
C SER A 114 8.66 -3.94 15.78
N ALA A 115 9.53 -4.65 16.50
CA ALA A 115 9.72 -4.45 17.95
C ALA A 115 10.39 -3.10 18.25
N LYS A 116 11.41 -2.73 17.47
CA LYS A 116 12.07 -1.42 17.60
C LYS A 116 11.17 -0.27 17.15
N VAL A 117 10.35 -0.50 16.11
CA VAL A 117 9.29 0.45 15.72
C VAL A 117 8.35 0.71 16.90
N ARG A 118 7.84 -0.35 17.57
CA ARG A 118 6.98 -0.20 18.75
C ARG A 118 7.64 0.59 19.87
N GLU A 119 8.90 0.28 20.16
CA GLU A 119 9.67 0.99 21.19
C GLU A 119 9.85 2.47 20.84
N HIS A 120 10.24 2.76 19.60
CA HIS A 120 10.43 4.13 19.13
C HIS A 120 9.13 4.94 19.20
N VAL A 121 8.02 4.37 18.71
CA VAL A 121 6.69 5.02 18.76
C VAL A 121 6.26 5.31 20.20
N ARG A 122 6.49 4.37 21.12
CA ARG A 122 6.18 4.57 22.55
C ARG A 122 6.99 5.71 23.16
N ASN A 123 8.26 5.82 22.78
CA ASN A 123 9.18 6.80 23.34
C ASN A 123 9.09 8.18 22.66
N ASN A 124 8.49 8.27 21.46
CA ASN A 124 8.41 9.49 20.66
C ASN A 124 6.97 9.75 20.18
N PRO A 125 6.01 10.02 21.08
CA PRO A 125 4.60 10.19 20.73
C PRO A 125 4.34 11.37 19.79
N GLN A 126 5.16 12.43 19.85
CA GLN A 126 5.05 13.57 18.92
C GLN A 126 5.38 13.16 17.48
N THR A 127 6.39 12.32 17.29
CA THR A 127 6.71 11.75 15.97
C THR A 127 5.54 10.94 15.43
N LEU A 128 4.82 10.19 16.26
CA LEU A 128 3.63 9.46 15.81
C LEU A 128 2.51 10.40 15.34
N LYS A 129 2.32 11.54 16.01
CA LYS A 129 1.33 12.55 15.60
C LYS A 129 1.61 13.07 14.20
N GLU A 130 2.85 13.43 13.90
CA GLU A 130 3.27 13.88 12.56
C GLU A 130 3.02 12.80 11.49
N GLN A 131 3.25 11.53 11.83
CA GLN A 131 2.97 10.40 10.93
C GLN A 131 1.47 10.25 10.63
N PHE A 132 0.62 10.46 11.64
CA PHE A 132 -0.84 10.45 11.45
C PHE A 132 -1.33 11.66 10.66
N GLU A 133 -0.74 12.85 10.88
CA GLU A 133 -1.05 14.05 10.09
C GLU A 133 -0.67 13.87 8.62
N ASN A 134 0.52 13.32 8.33
CA ASN A 134 0.92 12.99 6.96
C ASN A 134 -0.04 11.99 6.29
N PHE A 135 -0.42 10.92 7.01
CA PHE A 135 -1.33 9.92 6.46
C PHE A 135 -2.75 10.47 6.24
N GLN A 136 -3.24 11.33 7.14
CA GLN A 136 -4.51 12.02 6.96
C GLN A 136 -4.46 12.95 5.75
N GLU A 137 -3.34 13.63 5.54
CA GLU A 137 -3.14 14.50 4.39
C GLU A 137 -3.14 13.72 3.06
N GLU A 138 -2.57 12.52 3.00
CA GLU A 138 -2.70 11.65 1.82
C GLU A 138 -4.17 11.32 1.51
N ILE A 139 -4.99 11.09 2.55
CA ILE A 139 -6.43 10.88 2.40
C ILE A 139 -7.09 12.14 1.87
N ASP A 140 -6.82 13.30 2.48
CA ASP A 140 -7.44 14.58 2.11
C ASP A 140 -7.11 15.00 0.66
N ILE A 141 -5.90 14.67 0.17
CA ILE A 141 -5.52 14.91 -1.24
C ILE A 141 -6.33 14.02 -2.20
N LEU A 142 -6.53 12.75 -1.85
CA LEU A 142 -7.03 11.73 -2.77
C LEU A 142 -8.53 11.44 -2.66
N CYS A 143 -9.17 11.86 -1.57
CA CYS A 143 -10.49 11.39 -1.18
C CYS A 143 -11.47 12.53 -0.95
N GLU A 144 -12.56 12.53 -1.71
CA GLU A 144 -13.75 13.33 -1.37
C GLU A 144 -14.63 12.64 -0.33
N GLU A 145 -14.62 11.30 -0.33
CA GLU A 145 -15.32 10.44 0.64
C GLU A 145 -14.34 9.53 1.37
N LYS A 146 -14.71 9.12 2.60
CA LYS A 146 -13.84 8.31 3.45
C LYS A 146 -13.48 6.95 2.81
N PRO A 147 -12.18 6.62 2.66
CA PRO A 147 -11.75 5.34 2.12
C PRO A 147 -11.93 4.19 3.12
N ASN A 148 -11.89 2.96 2.60
CA ASN A 148 -11.66 1.77 3.42
C ASN A 148 -10.16 1.58 3.59
N ILE A 149 -9.68 1.43 4.83
CA ILE A 149 -8.26 1.25 5.11
C ILE A 149 -7.98 -0.22 5.39
N ILE A 150 -7.00 -0.76 4.68
CA ILE A 150 -6.53 -2.13 4.80
C ILE A 150 -5.12 -2.12 5.38
N ALA A 151 -5.01 -2.50 6.65
CA ALA A 151 -3.75 -2.62 7.35
C ALA A 151 -3.05 -3.93 6.99
N MET A 152 -1.84 -3.83 6.44
CA MET A 152 -0.97 -4.95 6.13
C MET A 152 -0.12 -5.29 7.36
N GLY A 153 -0.56 -6.26 8.14
CA GLY A 153 0.12 -6.72 9.36
C GLY A 153 -0.48 -6.19 10.67
N GLY A 154 -0.17 -6.90 11.75
CA GLY A 154 -0.75 -6.63 13.08
C GLY A 154 -0.36 -5.28 13.67
N LEU A 155 0.94 -4.92 13.61
CA LEU A 155 1.40 -3.65 14.17
C LEU A 155 0.82 -2.44 13.42
N THR A 156 0.78 -2.50 12.09
CA THR A 156 0.14 -1.47 11.26
C THR A 156 -1.32 -1.29 11.64
N TYR A 157 -2.04 -2.39 11.85
CA TYR A 157 -3.43 -2.35 12.30
C TYR A 157 -3.57 -1.72 13.69
N ASP A 158 -2.71 -2.08 14.63
CA ASP A 158 -2.74 -1.53 15.99
C ASP A 158 -2.49 -0.01 15.98
N LEU A 159 -1.54 0.47 15.18
CA LEU A 159 -1.26 1.90 15.00
C LEU A 159 -2.44 2.64 14.36
N LEU A 160 -2.95 2.15 13.23
CA LEU A 160 -4.10 2.74 12.57
C LEU A 160 -5.32 2.75 13.49
N ARG A 161 -5.57 1.67 14.24
CA ARG A 161 -6.69 1.62 15.19
C ARG A 161 -6.55 2.67 16.30
N SER A 162 -5.33 3.00 16.72
CA SER A 162 -5.10 4.00 17.77
C SER A 162 -5.40 5.44 17.32
N GLY A 163 -5.23 5.75 16.02
CA GLY A 163 -5.47 7.09 15.47
C GLY A 163 -6.80 7.25 14.73
N PHE A 164 -7.31 6.19 14.11
CA PHE A 164 -8.28 6.30 13.01
C PHE A 164 -9.53 5.40 13.15
N ALA A 165 -9.63 4.58 14.21
CA ALA A 165 -10.72 3.59 14.34
C ALA A 165 -12.13 4.20 14.44
N ASN A 166 -12.24 5.43 14.95
CA ASN A 166 -13.53 6.12 15.09
C ASN A 166 -13.98 6.76 13.78
N GLU A 167 -13.07 6.92 12.82
CA GLU A 167 -13.30 7.73 11.62
C GLU A 167 -13.36 6.90 10.36
N TYR A 168 -12.61 5.80 10.28
CA TYR A 168 -12.45 5.00 9.08
C TYR A 168 -12.76 3.53 9.33
N ARG A 169 -13.26 2.85 8.30
CA ARG A 169 -13.41 1.40 8.33
C ARG A 169 -12.04 0.76 8.17
N LEU A 170 -11.61 0.02 9.19
CA LEU A 170 -10.32 -0.67 9.22
C LEU A 170 -10.49 -2.18 9.02
N LEU A 171 -9.78 -2.73 8.03
CA LEU A 171 -9.63 -4.17 7.81
C LEU A 171 -8.17 -4.55 8.00
N ARG A 172 -7.91 -5.75 8.52
CA ARG A 172 -6.56 -6.29 8.65
C ARG A 172 -6.36 -7.47 7.72
N ILE A 173 -5.23 -7.48 7.02
CA ILE A 173 -4.71 -8.65 6.32
C ILE A 173 -3.31 -8.99 6.84
N THR A 174 -2.89 -10.23 6.62
CA THR A 174 -1.51 -10.65 6.87
C THR A 174 -0.52 -9.78 6.09
N HIS A 175 0.65 -9.52 6.69
CA HIS A 175 1.71 -8.81 5.99
C HIS A 175 2.27 -9.69 4.85
N TYR A 176 2.45 -9.13 3.65
CA TYR A 176 2.84 -9.89 2.45
C TYR A 176 4.18 -10.63 2.60
N SER A 177 5.11 -10.12 3.40
CA SER A 177 6.38 -10.79 3.72
C SER A 177 6.28 -11.96 4.71
N HIS A 178 5.10 -12.23 5.28
CA HIS A 178 4.91 -13.38 6.17
C HIS A 178 5.13 -14.71 5.42
N TYR A 179 5.51 -15.76 6.15
CA TYR A 179 5.70 -17.10 5.58
C TYR A 179 4.33 -17.77 5.35
N ILE A 180 3.71 -17.39 4.24
CA ILE A 180 2.43 -17.88 3.72
C ILE A 180 2.56 -18.06 2.21
N SER A 181 1.90 -19.06 1.63
CA SER A 181 1.90 -19.27 0.19
C SER A 181 1.09 -18.17 -0.53
N PRO A 182 1.39 -17.86 -1.81
CA PRO A 182 0.61 -16.86 -2.56
C PRO A 182 -0.88 -17.20 -2.70
N SER A 183 -1.22 -18.48 -2.79
CA SER A 183 -2.62 -18.94 -2.88
C SER A 183 -3.37 -18.77 -1.56
N MET A 184 -2.76 -19.15 -0.43
CA MET A 184 -3.34 -18.92 0.89
C MET A 184 -3.46 -17.43 1.20
N TYR A 185 -2.48 -16.63 0.79
CA TYR A 185 -2.54 -15.17 0.95
C TYR A 185 -3.69 -14.55 0.14
N ARG A 186 -3.86 -14.98 -1.11
CA ARG A 186 -5.01 -14.57 -1.94
C ARG A 186 -6.32 -14.99 -1.31
N GLN A 187 -6.43 -16.22 -0.82
CA GLN A 187 -7.65 -16.70 -0.15
C GLN A 187 -7.99 -15.83 1.06
N GLU A 188 -7.01 -15.53 1.91
CA GLU A 188 -7.24 -14.65 3.06
C GLU A 188 -7.74 -13.27 2.62
N VAL A 189 -7.15 -12.67 1.58
CA VAL A 189 -7.61 -11.38 1.05
C VAL A 189 -9.06 -11.46 0.57
N HIS A 190 -9.41 -12.51 -0.18
CA HIS A 190 -10.78 -12.71 -0.66
C HIS A 190 -11.78 -12.86 0.49
N ASP A 191 -11.46 -13.70 1.48
CA ASP A 191 -12.31 -13.92 2.66
C ASP A 191 -12.52 -12.62 3.44
N ARG A 192 -11.47 -11.82 3.60
CA ARG A 192 -11.50 -10.53 4.30
C ARG A 192 -12.32 -9.47 3.57
N LEU A 193 -12.37 -9.54 2.24
CA LEU A 193 -13.19 -8.67 1.40
C LEU A 193 -14.62 -9.19 1.21
N GLY A 194 -14.92 -10.42 1.63
CA GLY A 194 -16.21 -11.07 1.40
C GLY A 194 -16.45 -11.39 -0.08
N LEU A 195 -15.39 -11.66 -0.86
CA LEU A 195 -15.50 -12.08 -2.26
C LEU A 195 -15.86 -13.57 -2.31
N GLU A 196 -16.93 -13.92 -3.02
CA GLU A 196 -17.26 -15.33 -3.26
C GLU A 196 -16.15 -16.01 -4.08
N GLN A 197 -15.83 -17.26 -3.73
CA GLN A 197 -14.91 -18.04 -4.54
C GLN A 197 -15.61 -18.40 -5.85
N ALA A 198 -15.12 -17.88 -6.98
CA ALA A 198 -15.50 -18.41 -8.27
C ALA A 198 -14.97 -19.85 -8.36
N HIS A 199 -15.90 -20.81 -8.29
CA HIS A 199 -15.63 -22.24 -8.47
C HIS A 199 -15.25 -22.57 -9.92
#